data_AF-A0A9N9MWC7-F1
#
_entry.id   AF-A0A9N9MWC7-F1
#
_cell.length_a   1.000
_cell.length_b   1.000
_cell.length_c   1.000
_cell.angle_alpha   90.00
_cell.angle_beta   90.00
_cell.angle_gamma   90.00
#
_symmetry.space_group_name_H-M   'P 1'
#
loop_
_entity.id
_entity.type
_entity.pdbx_description
1 polymer ?
#
loop_
_entity_poly.entity_id
_entity_poly.type
_entity_poly.pdbx_seq_one_letter_code
_entity_poly.pdbx_strand_id
1 'polypeptide(L)'
;MGREDKATWKSNYFTKLIQLLEEYPKCFIVGADNVGSKQMQQIRISLRGAAVVLMGKNTMMRKAIKGHLEANPCLERLLPHIRGNVGFVFTRGDLVEVRDKLLENKVRAPARAGAIAPLSVVIPAQNTGLPPEKTSFFQALSIPTKISKGTIEIVNDVNILKPGDKVGASEATLLNMLNISPFSYGLIVEQVYDSGTIFAPAILDIKPEDLRQRFLAGVANLAAVCLTIGYPTVASAPHSIANGFKNLLAIAAVTDIEFKEANTIKEFIKDPSKFAAVAAPVAAAAAAAPAAKKEEKKDESEEEDDDMGFSLFD
;
A
#
# COMPACT_ATOMS: atom_id res chain seq x y z
N MET A 1 -27.77 32.33 3.04
CA MET A 1 -26.47 33.05 3.05
C MET A 1 -26.32 33.67 1.67
N GLY A 2 -26.41 35.01 1.58
CA GLY A 2 -26.54 35.73 0.32
C GLY A 2 -25.37 35.46 -0.64
N ARG A 3 -25.62 35.57 -1.95
CA ARG A 3 -24.56 35.59 -2.96
C ARG A 3 -23.66 36.79 -2.66
N GLU A 4 -22.53 36.55 -2.01
CA GLU A 4 -21.45 37.53 -1.95
C GLU A 4 -21.12 38.03 -3.36
N ASP A 5 -20.78 39.30 -3.47
CA ASP A 5 -20.32 39.86 -4.73
C ASP A 5 -19.12 39.07 -5.26
N LYS A 6 -19.14 38.79 -6.57
CA LYS A 6 -18.13 37.92 -7.21
C LYS A 6 -16.71 38.47 -7.04
N ALA A 7 -16.55 39.77 -6.88
CA ALA A 7 -15.26 40.41 -6.65
C ALA A 7 -14.75 40.15 -5.22
N THR A 8 -15.60 40.32 -4.21
CA THR A 8 -15.25 40.11 -2.80
C THR A 8 -15.00 38.64 -2.50
N TRP A 9 -15.79 37.73 -3.08
CA TRP A 9 -15.55 36.29 -2.98
C TRP A 9 -14.18 35.91 -3.55
N LYS A 10 -13.80 36.49 -4.69
CA LYS A 10 -12.48 36.25 -5.30
C LYS A 10 -11.36 36.77 -4.42
N SER A 11 -11.44 38.00 -3.90
CA SER A 11 -10.42 38.55 -3.01
C SER A 11 -10.27 37.71 -1.74
N ASN A 12 -11.39 37.28 -1.13
CA ASN A 12 -11.39 36.42 0.05
C ASN A 12 -10.78 35.04 -0.24
N TYR A 13 -10.99 34.52 -1.45
CA TYR A 13 -10.34 33.29 -1.88
C TYR A 13 -8.82 33.47 -2.03
N PHE A 14 -8.38 34.58 -2.63
CA PHE A 14 -6.95 34.90 -2.75
C PHE A 14 -6.29 34.99 -1.38
N THR A 15 -6.83 35.79 -0.47
CA THR A 15 -6.28 35.95 0.89
C THR A 15 -6.22 34.62 1.63
N LYS A 16 -7.27 33.80 1.54
CA LYS A 16 -7.28 32.47 2.16
C LYS A 16 -6.23 31.53 1.59
N LEU A 17 -6.03 31.52 0.27
CA LEU A 17 -5.02 30.67 -0.36
C LEU A 17 -3.62 31.10 0.06
N ILE A 18 -3.36 32.40 0.10
CA ILE A 18 -2.08 32.98 0.51
C ILE A 18 -1.77 32.63 1.96
N GLN A 19 -2.75 32.82 2.86
CA GLN A 19 -2.62 32.44 4.27
C GLN A 19 -2.26 30.96 4.41
N LEU A 20 -2.90 30.06 3.65
CA LEU A 20 -2.60 28.64 3.69
C LEU A 20 -1.22 28.29 3.10
N LEU A 21 -0.73 29.03 2.10
CA LEU A 21 0.62 28.85 1.57
C LEU A 21 1.72 29.30 2.55
N GLU A 22 1.45 30.33 3.34
CA GLU A 22 2.38 30.82 4.37
C GLU A 22 2.32 29.95 5.64
N GLU A 23 1.12 29.49 6.01
CA GLU A 23 0.89 28.75 7.25
C GLU A 23 1.40 27.29 7.19
N TYR A 24 1.40 26.68 6.00
CA TYR A 24 1.73 25.27 5.80
C TYR A 24 2.92 25.11 4.84
N PRO A 25 4.04 24.54 5.30
CA PRO A 25 5.23 24.35 4.45
C PRO A 25 5.05 23.25 3.39
N LYS A 26 4.13 22.30 3.64
CA LYS A 26 3.87 21.13 2.79
C LYS A 26 2.49 21.22 2.16
N CYS A 27 2.39 20.89 0.88
CA CYS A 27 1.11 20.77 0.20
C CYS A 27 1.09 19.61 -0.81
N PHE A 28 -0.07 18.97 -0.93
CA PHE A 28 -0.34 17.98 -1.97
C PHE A 28 -1.17 18.63 -3.06
N ILE A 29 -0.79 18.35 -4.31
CA ILE A 29 -1.63 18.55 -5.48
C ILE A 29 -2.44 17.28 -5.67
N VAL A 30 -3.76 17.39 -5.52
CA VAL A 30 -4.68 16.27 -5.62
C VAL A 30 -5.63 16.41 -6.80
N GLY A 31 -5.75 15.35 -7.59
CA GLY A 31 -6.79 15.19 -8.60
C GLY A 31 -8.08 14.69 -7.95
N ALA A 32 -9.18 15.42 -8.18
CA ALA A 32 -10.51 15.11 -7.64
C ALA A 32 -11.47 14.61 -8.74
N ASP A 33 -10.99 13.73 -9.63
CA ASP A 33 -11.83 13.17 -10.70
C ASP A 33 -12.80 12.11 -10.17
N ASN A 34 -14.06 12.20 -10.61
CA ASN A 34 -15.15 11.31 -10.19
C ASN A 34 -15.45 11.28 -8.68
N VAL A 35 -14.95 12.25 -7.92
CA VAL A 35 -15.20 12.36 -6.47
C VAL A 35 -16.54 13.07 -6.21
N GLY A 36 -17.44 12.40 -5.50
CA GLY A 36 -18.74 12.97 -5.13
C GLY A 36 -18.66 14.04 -4.05
N SER A 37 -19.64 14.94 -3.96
CA SER A 37 -19.66 15.99 -2.93
C SER A 37 -19.71 15.42 -1.50
N LYS A 38 -20.48 14.35 -1.28
CA LYS A 38 -20.55 13.64 0.01
C LYS A 38 -19.21 13.02 0.40
N GLN A 39 -18.51 12.43 -0.57
CA GLN A 39 -17.17 11.88 -0.38
C GLN A 39 -16.17 12.98 -0.03
N MET A 40 -16.18 14.12 -0.72
CA MET A 40 -15.33 15.26 -0.35
C MET A 40 -15.59 15.78 1.06
N GLN A 41 -16.85 15.76 1.51
CA GLN A 41 -17.19 16.13 2.89
C GLN A 41 -16.65 15.12 3.90
N GLN A 42 -16.79 13.82 3.63
CA GLN A 42 -16.22 12.76 4.48
C GLN A 42 -14.69 12.86 4.56
N ILE A 43 -14.02 13.09 3.42
CA ILE A 43 -12.57 13.30 3.40
C ILE A 43 -12.17 14.55 4.18
N ARG A 44 -12.93 15.65 4.07
CA ARG A 44 -12.65 16.84 4.87
C ARG A 44 -12.83 16.57 6.36
N ILE A 45 -13.75 15.69 6.77
CA ILE A 45 -13.95 15.30 8.16
C ILE A 45 -12.78 14.43 8.63
N SER A 46 -12.36 13.44 7.85
CA SER A 46 -11.23 12.57 8.22
C SER A 46 -9.89 13.31 8.28
N LEU A 47 -9.75 14.37 7.50
CA LEU A 47 -8.57 15.22 7.48
C LEU A 47 -8.59 16.34 8.53
N ARG A 48 -9.69 16.54 9.29
CA ARG A 48 -9.74 17.59 10.33
C ARG A 48 -8.62 17.39 11.36
N GLY A 49 -7.92 18.47 11.67
CA GLY A 49 -6.80 18.49 12.61
C GLY A 49 -5.45 18.15 11.99
N ALA A 50 -5.40 17.35 10.91
CA ALA A 50 -4.16 16.98 10.24
C ALA A 50 -3.89 17.81 8.97
N ALA A 51 -4.94 18.13 8.21
CA ALA A 51 -4.84 18.73 6.89
C ALA A 51 -6.03 19.63 6.53
N VAL A 52 -5.77 20.63 5.69
CA VAL A 52 -6.80 21.53 5.16
C VAL A 52 -6.91 21.35 3.64
N VAL A 53 -8.09 20.96 3.17
CA VAL A 53 -8.37 20.82 1.73
C VAL A 53 -8.95 22.11 1.17
N LEU A 54 -8.30 22.68 0.17
CA LEU A 54 -8.76 23.84 -0.60
C LEU A 54 -8.90 23.47 -2.08
N MET A 55 -10.14 23.53 -2.57
CA MET A 55 -10.42 23.41 -4.01
C MET A 55 -10.49 24.81 -4.63
N GLY A 56 -10.14 24.93 -5.91
CA GLY A 56 -10.14 26.22 -6.60
C GLY A 56 -10.26 26.11 -8.11
N LYS A 57 -10.53 27.25 -8.76
CA LYS A 57 -10.43 27.34 -10.22
C LYS A 57 -8.97 27.48 -10.62
N ASN A 58 -8.50 26.66 -11.57
CA ASN A 58 -7.09 26.62 -11.99
C ASN A 58 -6.52 28.00 -12.34
N THR A 59 -7.27 28.83 -13.07
CA THR A 59 -6.83 30.18 -13.45
C THR A 59 -6.68 31.12 -12.24
N MET A 60 -7.52 30.95 -11.22
CA MET A 60 -7.45 31.73 -9.99
C MET A 60 -6.25 31.32 -9.14
N MET A 61 -6.08 30.00 -8.95
CA MET A 61 -4.95 29.45 -8.19
C MET A 61 -3.61 29.83 -8.81
N ARG A 62 -3.47 29.70 -10.14
CA ARG A 62 -2.25 30.13 -10.85
C ARG A 62 -1.97 31.63 -10.68
N LYS A 63 -3.00 32.48 -10.74
CA LYS A 63 -2.82 33.93 -10.55
C LYS A 63 -2.39 34.25 -9.11
N ALA A 64 -2.94 33.53 -8.12
CA ALA A 64 -2.58 33.71 -6.72
C ALA A 64 -1.11 33.38 -6.48
N ILE A 65 -0.68 32.21 -6.96
CA ILE A 65 0.69 31.73 -6.81
C ILE A 65 1.67 32.64 -7.56
N LYS A 66 1.33 33.09 -8.78
CA LYS A 66 2.17 34.01 -9.55
C LYS A 66 2.32 35.39 -8.88
N GLY A 67 1.31 35.85 -8.15
CA GLY A 67 1.39 37.09 -7.36
C GLY A 67 2.28 36.98 -6.12
N HIS A 68 2.51 35.77 -5.61
CA HIS A 68 3.35 35.49 -4.43
C HIS A 68 4.74 34.94 -4.78
N LEU A 69 5.12 35.01 -6.06
CA LEU A 69 6.38 34.46 -6.56
C LEU A 69 7.59 35.24 -6.01
N GLU A 70 7.41 36.50 -5.64
CA GLU A 70 8.45 37.34 -5.00
C GLU A 70 8.82 36.85 -3.59
N ALA A 71 7.87 36.26 -2.86
CA ALA A 71 8.11 35.73 -1.52
C ALA A 71 8.74 34.32 -1.56
N ASN A 72 8.33 33.50 -2.53
CA ASN A 72 8.81 32.12 -2.68
C ASN A 72 8.98 31.76 -4.17
N PRO A 73 10.21 31.86 -4.74
CA PRO A 73 10.44 31.60 -6.16
C PRO A 73 10.20 30.13 -6.53
N CYS A 74 10.33 29.22 -5.57
CA CYS A 74 10.15 27.78 -5.79
C CYS A 74 8.70 27.38 -6.13
N LEU A 75 7.72 28.27 -5.90
CA LEU A 75 6.32 28.04 -6.27
C LEU A 75 6.07 28.01 -7.78
N GLU A 76 6.99 28.56 -8.59
CA GLU A 76 6.89 28.52 -10.04
C GLU A 76 6.80 27.09 -10.57
N ARG A 77 7.50 26.16 -9.89
CA ARG A 77 7.51 24.74 -10.25
C ARG A 77 6.14 24.07 -10.11
N LEU A 78 5.20 24.64 -9.34
CA LEU A 78 3.84 24.10 -9.19
C LEU A 78 2.93 24.44 -10.37
N LEU A 79 3.18 25.53 -11.08
CA LEU A 79 2.30 26.04 -12.15
C LEU A 79 2.02 25.02 -13.27
N PRO A 80 3.00 24.21 -13.74
CA PRO A 80 2.75 23.21 -14.77
C PRO A 80 1.77 22.11 -14.35
N HIS A 81 1.72 21.80 -13.06
CA HIS A 81 0.93 20.69 -12.50
C HIS A 81 -0.52 21.08 -12.15
N ILE A 82 -0.89 22.36 -12.21
CA ILE A 82 -2.26 22.82 -11.96
C ILE A 82 -3.11 22.69 -13.25
N ARG A 83 -3.43 21.45 -13.63
CA ARG A 83 -4.22 21.08 -14.83
C ARG A 83 -5.27 20.02 -14.49
N GLY A 84 -6.47 20.13 -15.07
CA GLY A 84 -7.57 19.21 -14.76
C GLY A 84 -8.37 19.65 -13.54
N ASN A 85 -9.03 18.70 -12.87
CA ASN A 85 -9.82 18.95 -11.67
C ASN A 85 -8.96 18.81 -10.41
N VAL A 86 -8.24 19.89 -10.07
CA VAL A 86 -7.18 19.87 -9.06
C VAL A 86 -7.58 20.63 -7.79
N GLY A 87 -7.13 20.12 -6.65
CA GLY A 87 -7.17 20.78 -5.35
C GLY A 87 -5.82 20.78 -4.65
N PHE A 88 -5.71 21.57 -3.59
CA PHE A 88 -4.59 21.56 -2.68
C PHE A 88 -4.99 20.95 -1.34
N VAL A 89 -4.12 20.11 -0.77
CA VAL A 89 -4.22 19.66 0.61
C VAL A 89 -3.00 20.16 1.37
N PHE A 90 -3.21 21.09 2.30
CA PHE A 90 -2.15 21.71 3.10
C PHE A 90 -2.00 20.96 4.41
N THR A 91 -0.76 20.63 4.78
CA THR A 91 -0.46 19.81 5.97
C THR A 91 0.79 20.29 6.68
N ARG A 92 0.82 20.25 8.02
CA ARG A 92 2.07 20.41 8.79
C ARG A 92 2.71 19.07 9.16
N GLY A 93 1.92 17.99 9.12
CA GLY A 93 2.34 16.65 9.53
C GLY A 93 3.27 15.95 8.54
N ASP A 94 3.40 14.63 8.71
CA ASP A 94 4.19 13.80 7.83
C ASP A 94 3.46 13.53 6.50
N LEU A 95 4.24 13.48 5.41
CA LEU A 95 3.70 13.32 4.06
C LEU A 95 3.13 11.91 3.84
N VAL A 96 3.77 10.91 4.45
CA VAL A 96 3.38 9.50 4.30
C VAL A 96 2.04 9.26 4.97
N GLU A 97 1.86 9.68 6.22
CA GLU A 97 0.60 9.50 6.95
C GLU A 97 -0.60 10.17 6.27
N VAL A 98 -0.41 11.38 5.74
CA VAL A 98 -1.48 12.11 5.05
C VAL A 98 -1.83 11.39 3.75
N ARG A 99 -0.83 10.90 3.02
CA ARG A 99 -1.05 10.12 1.81
C ARG A 99 -1.80 8.82 2.11
N ASP A 100 -1.41 8.11 3.16
CA ASP A 100 -2.09 6.87 3.55
C ASP A 100 -3.54 7.15 3.96
N LYS A 101 -3.80 8.23 4.71
CA LYS A 101 -5.17 8.68 5.02
C LYS A 101 -5.96 9.06 3.78
N LEU A 102 -5.34 9.67 2.76
CA LEU A 102 -5.99 9.97 1.49
C LEU A 102 -6.31 8.69 0.69
N LEU A 103 -5.42 7.71 0.71
CA LEU A 103 -5.57 6.43 -0.01
C LEU A 103 -6.52 5.46 0.69
N GLU A 104 -6.61 5.50 2.01
CA GLU A 104 -7.55 4.70 2.81
C GLU A 104 -9.00 5.16 2.58
N ASN A 105 -9.21 6.47 2.43
CA ASN A 105 -10.53 7.06 2.17
C ASN A 105 -10.98 6.96 0.70
N LYS A 106 -10.80 5.77 0.10
CA LYS A 106 -11.34 5.44 -1.21
C LYS A 106 -12.79 4.96 -1.07
N VAL A 107 -13.68 5.54 -1.87
CA VAL A 107 -15.08 5.14 -1.90
C VAL A 107 -15.29 4.21 -3.08
N ARG A 108 -15.94 3.07 -2.83
CA ARG A 108 -16.42 2.19 -3.88
C ARG A 108 -17.50 2.92 -4.68
N ALA A 109 -17.32 2.97 -5.98
CA ALA A 109 -18.18 3.67 -6.90
C ALA A 109 -18.70 2.71 -7.97
N PRO A 110 -19.96 2.88 -8.38
CA PRO A 110 -20.51 2.14 -9.50
C PRO A 110 -19.81 2.54 -10.81
N ALA A 111 -19.70 1.58 -11.72
CA ALA A 111 -19.23 1.85 -13.07
C ALA A 111 -20.24 2.76 -13.79
N ARG A 112 -19.78 3.88 -14.35
CA ARG A 112 -20.63 4.80 -15.11
C ARG A 112 -20.58 4.43 -16.59
N ALA A 113 -21.73 4.47 -17.26
CA ALA A 113 -21.81 4.26 -18.69
C ALA A 113 -20.90 5.26 -19.44
N GLY A 114 -20.08 4.76 -20.37
CA GLY A 114 -19.13 5.55 -21.15
C GLY A 114 -17.82 5.88 -20.43
N ALA A 115 -17.64 5.51 -19.15
CA ALA A 115 -16.37 5.63 -18.46
C ALA A 115 -15.37 4.58 -18.98
N ILE A 116 -14.08 4.90 -18.92
CA ILE A 116 -13.00 3.95 -19.22
C ILE A 116 -12.72 3.13 -17.95
N ALA A 117 -12.69 1.80 -18.09
CA ALA A 117 -12.41 0.91 -16.98
C ALA A 117 -10.92 0.98 -16.58
N PRO A 118 -10.59 1.41 -15.34
CA PRO A 118 -9.20 1.42 -14.86
C PRO A 118 -8.68 0.03 -14.47
N LEU A 119 -9.58 -0.89 -14.10
CA LEU A 119 -9.29 -2.25 -13.66
C LEU A 119 -10.23 -3.22 -14.38
N SER A 120 -9.83 -4.49 -14.49
CA SER A 120 -10.70 -5.53 -15.02
C SER A 120 -11.87 -5.81 -14.07
N VAL A 121 -13.07 -5.96 -14.62
CA VAL A 121 -14.28 -6.24 -13.84
C VAL A 121 -14.70 -7.68 -14.04
N VAL A 122 -14.75 -8.43 -12.95
CA VAL A 122 -15.17 -9.84 -12.89
C VAL A 122 -16.48 -9.93 -12.14
N ILE A 123 -17.44 -10.68 -12.67
CA ILE A 123 -18.66 -11.04 -11.93
C ILE A 123 -18.48 -12.46 -11.40
N PRO A 124 -18.57 -12.68 -10.07
CA PRO A 124 -18.47 -14.01 -9.49
C PRO A 124 -19.75 -14.83 -9.73
N ALA A 125 -19.59 -16.16 -9.77
CA ALA A 125 -20.66 -17.13 -9.77
C ALA A 125 -21.43 -17.03 -8.44
N GLN A 126 -22.64 -16.50 -8.50
CA GLN A 126 -23.47 -16.26 -7.32
C GLN A 126 -24.95 -16.18 -7.73
N ASN A 127 -25.84 -16.54 -6.79
CA ASN A 127 -27.25 -16.27 -6.94
C ASN A 127 -27.52 -14.76 -6.83
N THR A 128 -28.07 -14.17 -7.90
CA THR A 128 -28.27 -12.71 -8.02
C THR A 128 -29.50 -12.20 -7.27
N GLY A 129 -30.44 -13.10 -6.92
CA GLY A 129 -31.71 -12.72 -6.28
C GLY A 129 -32.66 -11.94 -7.20
N LEU A 130 -32.33 -11.79 -8.48
CA LEU A 130 -33.17 -11.10 -9.45
C LEU A 130 -34.29 -12.00 -10.00
N PRO A 131 -35.48 -11.43 -10.31
CA PRO A 131 -36.58 -12.17 -10.90
C PRO A 131 -36.25 -12.59 -12.36
N PRO A 132 -36.85 -13.68 -12.86
CA PRO A 132 -36.53 -14.28 -14.16
C PRO A 132 -36.83 -13.37 -15.36
N GLU A 133 -37.63 -12.32 -15.18
CA GLU A 133 -37.94 -11.32 -16.22
C GLU A 133 -36.69 -10.61 -16.76
N LYS A 134 -35.65 -10.46 -15.92
CA LYS A 134 -34.42 -9.72 -16.27
C LYS A 134 -33.32 -10.60 -16.86
N THR A 135 -33.61 -11.84 -17.24
CA THR A 135 -32.62 -12.77 -17.84
C THR A 135 -32.05 -12.27 -19.16
N SER A 136 -32.79 -11.44 -19.90
CA SER A 136 -32.37 -10.86 -21.17
C SER A 136 -31.09 -10.02 -21.07
N PHE A 137 -30.87 -9.32 -19.95
CA PHE A 137 -29.66 -8.50 -19.74
C PHE A 137 -28.40 -9.34 -19.60
N PHE A 138 -28.48 -10.52 -18.97
CA PHE A 138 -27.36 -11.44 -18.81
C PHE A 138 -27.03 -12.14 -20.13
N GLN A 139 -28.04 -12.50 -20.90
CA GLN A 139 -27.87 -13.10 -22.22
C GLN A 139 -27.24 -12.12 -23.22
N ALA A 140 -27.66 -10.85 -23.21
CA ALA A 140 -27.09 -9.81 -24.07
C ALA A 140 -25.58 -9.58 -23.82
N LEU A 141 -25.11 -9.84 -22.61
CA LEU A 141 -23.70 -9.72 -22.21
C LEU A 141 -22.96 -11.06 -22.25
N SER A 142 -23.57 -12.09 -22.82
CA SER A 142 -22.99 -13.44 -22.92
C SER A 142 -22.58 -14.04 -21.56
N ILE A 143 -23.30 -13.70 -20.49
CA ILE A 143 -23.06 -14.24 -19.14
C ILE A 143 -23.90 -15.53 -18.98
N PRO A 144 -23.26 -16.69 -18.72
CA PRO A 144 -23.97 -17.95 -18.53
C PRO A 144 -24.75 -17.92 -17.22
N THR A 145 -26.08 -17.95 -17.33
CA THR A 145 -27.00 -17.93 -16.18
C THR A 145 -27.99 -19.08 -16.25
N LYS A 146 -28.43 -19.56 -15.09
CA LYS A 146 -29.44 -20.61 -14.92
C LYS A 146 -30.51 -20.13 -13.95
N ILE A 147 -31.77 -20.49 -14.20
CA ILE A 147 -32.86 -20.20 -13.28
C ILE A 147 -32.90 -21.31 -12.23
N SER A 148 -32.58 -20.96 -10.99
CA SER A 148 -32.61 -21.87 -9.84
C SER A 148 -33.61 -21.32 -8.83
N LYS A 149 -34.62 -22.13 -8.46
CA LYS A 149 -35.63 -21.77 -7.43
C LYS A 149 -36.32 -20.41 -7.65
N GLY A 150 -36.56 -20.03 -8.91
CA GLY A 150 -37.24 -18.78 -9.26
C GLY A 150 -36.37 -17.52 -9.26
N THR A 151 -35.05 -17.64 -9.02
CA THR A 151 -34.08 -16.54 -9.12
C THR A 151 -32.98 -16.86 -10.14
N ILE A 152 -32.33 -15.84 -10.70
CA ILE A 152 -31.24 -16.00 -11.67
C ILE A 152 -29.93 -16.29 -10.94
N GLU A 153 -29.27 -17.39 -11.27
CA GLU A 153 -27.97 -17.81 -10.76
C GLU A 153 -26.90 -17.75 -11.86
N ILE A 154 -25.74 -17.15 -11.55
CA ILE A 154 -24.60 -17.09 -12.46
C ILE A 154 -23.78 -18.37 -12.29
N VAL A 155 -23.52 -19.09 -13.39
CA VAL A 155 -22.89 -20.42 -13.34
C VAL A 155 -21.38 -20.33 -13.13
N ASN A 156 -20.72 -19.43 -13.85
CA ASN A 156 -19.27 -19.28 -13.86
C ASN A 156 -18.86 -17.83 -13.71
N ASP A 157 -17.65 -17.61 -13.18
CA ASP A 157 -17.02 -16.29 -13.15
C ASP A 157 -16.71 -15.82 -14.57
N VAL A 158 -17.17 -14.61 -14.93
CA VAL A 158 -16.93 -14.03 -16.26
C VAL A 158 -16.36 -12.62 -16.13
N ASN A 159 -15.27 -12.39 -16.87
CA ASN A 159 -14.67 -11.07 -17.05
C ASN A 159 -15.45 -10.29 -18.11
N ILE A 160 -16.11 -9.21 -17.70
CA ILE A 160 -16.90 -8.36 -18.62
C ILE A 160 -16.04 -7.29 -19.25
N LEU A 161 -15.20 -6.63 -18.43
CA LEU A 161 -14.40 -5.48 -18.86
C LEU A 161 -12.92 -5.76 -18.69
N LYS A 162 -12.13 -5.43 -19.71
CA LYS A 162 -10.67 -5.34 -19.61
C LYS A 162 -10.26 -3.90 -19.28
N PRO A 163 -9.06 -3.68 -18.70
CA PRO A 163 -8.56 -2.33 -18.49
C PRO A 163 -8.45 -1.59 -19.83
N GLY A 164 -9.03 -0.39 -19.89
CA GLY A 164 -9.05 0.45 -21.10
C GLY A 164 -10.35 0.38 -21.92
N ASP A 165 -11.22 -0.58 -21.67
CA ASP A 165 -12.51 -0.67 -22.37
C ASP A 165 -13.51 0.36 -21.85
N LYS A 166 -14.41 0.80 -22.73
CA LYS A 166 -15.51 1.70 -22.37
C LYS A 166 -16.66 0.88 -21.80
N VAL A 167 -17.14 1.26 -20.63
CA VAL A 167 -18.27 0.62 -19.97
C VAL A 167 -19.55 0.86 -20.76
N GLY A 168 -20.20 -0.21 -21.21
CA GLY A 168 -21.51 -0.16 -21.86
C GLY A 168 -22.63 0.25 -20.90
N ALA A 169 -23.73 0.81 -21.41
CA ALA A 169 -24.87 1.20 -20.58
C ALA A 169 -25.56 -0.04 -19.94
N SER A 170 -25.62 -1.16 -20.68
CA SER A 170 -26.13 -2.45 -20.18
C SER A 170 -25.23 -3.04 -19.10
N GLU A 171 -23.92 -2.95 -19.24
CA GLU A 171 -22.94 -3.44 -18.25
C GLU A 171 -23.01 -2.64 -16.96
N ALA A 172 -23.02 -1.31 -17.05
CA ALA A 172 -23.13 -0.43 -15.89
C ALA A 172 -24.42 -0.68 -15.11
N THR A 173 -25.55 -0.81 -15.80
CA THR A 173 -26.85 -1.06 -15.16
C THR A 173 -26.90 -2.45 -14.51
N LEU A 174 -26.35 -3.47 -15.16
CA LEU A 174 -26.25 -4.81 -14.58
C LEU A 174 -25.38 -4.83 -13.32
N LEU A 175 -24.19 -4.23 -13.37
CA LEU A 175 -23.28 -4.14 -12.21
C LEU A 175 -23.95 -3.41 -11.03
N ASN A 176 -24.72 -2.35 -11.32
CA ASN A 176 -25.51 -1.65 -10.31
C ASN A 176 -26.62 -2.52 -9.72
N MET A 177 -27.33 -3.32 -10.54
CA MET A 177 -28.38 -4.23 -10.03
C MET A 177 -27.79 -5.36 -9.17
N LEU A 178 -26.57 -5.82 -9.47
CA LEU A 178 -25.85 -6.81 -8.65
C LEU A 178 -25.18 -6.20 -7.42
N ASN A 179 -25.29 -4.89 -7.20
CA ASN A 179 -24.58 -4.14 -6.16
C ASN A 179 -23.05 -4.32 -6.21
N ILE A 180 -22.50 -4.63 -7.39
CA ILE A 180 -21.06 -4.74 -7.61
C ILE A 180 -20.56 -3.35 -8.03
N SER A 181 -19.76 -2.74 -7.16
CA SER A 181 -19.08 -1.46 -7.41
C SER A 181 -17.59 -1.71 -7.63
N PRO A 182 -17.15 -1.95 -8.88
CA PRO A 182 -15.82 -2.48 -9.15
C PRO A 182 -14.71 -1.44 -9.05
N PHE A 183 -15.04 -0.15 -9.10
CA PHE A 183 -14.04 0.92 -9.09
C PHE A 183 -14.01 1.62 -7.74
N SER A 184 -12.82 1.86 -7.22
CA SER A 184 -12.62 2.71 -6.06
C SER A 184 -12.10 4.07 -6.52
N TYR A 185 -12.88 5.13 -6.36
CA TYR A 185 -12.39 6.49 -6.60
C TYR A 185 -12.04 7.16 -5.27
N GLY A 186 -10.96 7.92 -5.29
CA GLY A 186 -10.48 8.71 -4.17
C GLY A 186 -9.72 9.92 -4.71
N LEU A 187 -9.21 10.75 -3.80
CA LEU A 187 -8.28 11.80 -4.19
C LEU A 187 -6.97 11.14 -4.62
N ILE A 188 -6.58 11.36 -5.86
CA ILE A 188 -5.31 10.88 -6.39
C ILE A 188 -4.28 11.97 -6.13
N VAL A 189 -3.21 11.65 -5.42
CA VAL A 189 -2.08 12.56 -5.25
C VAL A 189 -1.30 12.58 -6.57
N GLU A 190 -1.27 13.73 -7.24
CA GLU A 190 -0.51 13.90 -8.49
C GLU A 190 0.93 14.32 -8.22
N GLN A 191 1.11 15.27 -7.31
CA GLN A 191 2.41 15.82 -6.93
C GLN A 191 2.39 16.27 -5.47
N VAL A 192 3.57 16.30 -4.88
CA VAL A 192 3.78 16.74 -3.50
C VAL A 192 4.78 17.86 -3.50
N TYR A 193 4.52 18.90 -2.73
CA TYR A 193 5.41 20.02 -2.53
C TYR A 193 5.84 20.07 -1.07
N ASP A 194 7.13 20.16 -0.85
CA ASP A 194 7.72 20.42 0.45
C ASP A 194 8.79 21.49 0.31
N SER A 195 8.55 22.65 0.93
CA SER A 195 9.56 23.69 1.16
C SER A 195 10.43 24.04 -0.06
N GLY A 196 9.82 24.04 -1.26
CA GLY A 196 10.45 24.41 -2.53
C GLY A 196 10.84 23.26 -3.46
N THR A 197 10.68 22.01 -3.01
CA THR A 197 10.91 20.81 -3.81
C THR A 197 9.59 20.15 -4.20
N ILE A 198 9.53 19.59 -5.40
CA ILE A 198 8.36 18.84 -5.88
C ILE A 198 8.75 17.37 -6.00
N PHE A 199 7.92 16.52 -5.44
CA PHE A 199 8.07 15.08 -5.49
C PHE A 199 6.93 14.46 -6.26
N ALA A 200 7.29 13.51 -7.13
CA ALA A 200 6.33 12.57 -7.68
C ALA A 200 5.86 11.61 -6.56
N PRO A 201 4.60 11.15 -6.59
CA PRO A 201 4.04 10.25 -5.58
C PRO A 201 4.86 8.97 -5.37
N ALA A 202 5.52 8.47 -6.43
CA ALA A 202 6.35 7.27 -6.39
C ALA A 202 7.56 7.38 -5.45
N ILE A 203 8.04 8.59 -5.16
CA ILE A 203 9.17 8.81 -4.23
C ILE A 203 8.73 8.52 -2.79
N LEU A 204 7.45 8.78 -2.47
CA LEU A 204 6.88 8.50 -1.15
C LEU A 204 6.60 7.01 -0.93
N ASP A 205 6.57 6.20 -1.98
CA ASP A 205 6.39 4.74 -1.89
C ASP A 205 7.68 4.00 -1.52
N ILE A 206 8.83 4.70 -1.44
CA ILE A 206 10.11 4.09 -1.10
C ILE A 206 10.08 3.70 0.38
N LYS A 207 10.02 2.40 0.64
CA LYS A 207 10.05 1.88 2.01
C LYS A 207 11.49 1.91 2.56
N PRO A 208 11.66 2.02 3.89
CA PRO A 208 12.97 1.90 4.53
C PRO A 208 13.61 0.53 4.30
N GLU A 209 12.81 -0.51 4.01
CA GLU A 209 13.28 -1.86 3.69
C GLU A 209 14.07 -1.90 2.38
N ASP A 210 13.59 -1.22 1.33
CA ASP A 210 14.28 -1.14 0.04
C ASP A 210 15.63 -0.43 0.17
N LEU A 211 15.69 0.60 1.02
CA LEU A 211 16.93 1.30 1.34
C LEU A 211 17.91 0.40 2.09
N ARG A 212 17.43 -0.38 3.06
CA ARG A 212 18.27 -1.35 3.78
C ARG A 212 18.82 -2.42 2.84
N GLN A 213 18.01 -2.96 1.94
CA GLN A 213 18.46 -3.97 1.00
C GLN A 213 19.55 -3.43 0.05
N ARG A 214 19.37 -2.21 -0.47
CA ARG A 214 20.38 -1.55 -1.31
C ARG A 214 21.66 -1.23 -0.54
N PHE A 215 21.52 -0.80 0.72
CA PHE A 215 22.66 -0.54 1.59
C PHE A 215 23.45 -1.83 1.88
N LEU A 216 22.77 -2.93 2.24
CA LEU A 216 23.40 -4.22 2.46
C LEU A 216 24.07 -4.76 1.20
N ALA A 217 23.47 -4.60 0.04
CA ALA A 217 24.10 -4.93 -1.25
C ALA A 217 25.38 -4.10 -1.49
N GLY A 218 25.34 -2.81 -1.15
CA GLY A 218 26.53 -1.94 -1.21
C GLY A 218 27.65 -2.40 -0.28
N VAL A 219 27.32 -2.76 0.97
CA VAL A 219 28.27 -3.30 1.95
C VAL A 219 28.85 -4.64 1.47
N ALA A 220 28.02 -5.52 0.90
CA ALA A 220 28.48 -6.79 0.34
C ALA A 220 29.45 -6.59 -0.84
N ASN A 221 29.15 -5.65 -1.74
CA ASN A 221 30.05 -5.30 -2.84
C ASN A 221 31.37 -4.73 -2.35
N LEU A 222 31.34 -3.85 -1.35
CA LEU A 222 32.55 -3.31 -0.73
C LEU A 222 33.37 -4.43 -0.07
N ALA A 223 32.72 -5.32 0.69
CA ALA A 223 33.38 -6.46 1.30
C ALA A 223 34.03 -7.39 0.25
N ALA A 224 33.35 -7.66 -0.87
CA ALA A 224 33.89 -8.46 -1.96
C ALA A 224 35.12 -7.80 -2.60
N VAL A 225 35.07 -6.49 -2.87
CA VAL A 225 36.21 -5.73 -3.43
C VAL A 225 37.39 -5.74 -2.45
N CYS A 226 37.17 -5.43 -1.17
CA CYS A 226 38.23 -5.44 -0.17
C CYS A 226 38.86 -6.83 0.01
N LEU A 227 38.08 -7.91 -0.12
CA LEU A 227 38.59 -9.28 -0.06
C LEU A 227 39.50 -9.59 -1.25
N THR A 228 39.08 -9.24 -2.47
CA THR A 228 39.89 -9.47 -3.69
C THR A 228 41.21 -8.68 -3.69
N ILE A 229 41.19 -7.45 -3.16
CA ILE A 229 42.39 -6.61 -3.04
C ILE A 229 43.29 -7.08 -1.88
N GLY A 230 42.76 -7.86 -0.94
CA GLY A 230 43.48 -8.29 0.26
C GLY A 230 43.65 -7.19 1.30
N TYR A 231 42.83 -6.13 1.25
CA TYR A 231 42.88 -5.02 2.19
C TYR A 231 41.95 -5.29 3.39
N PRO A 232 42.48 -5.41 4.62
CA PRO A 232 41.68 -5.72 5.80
C PRO A 232 40.89 -4.48 6.25
N THR A 233 39.58 -4.53 6.09
CA THR A 233 38.60 -3.60 6.64
C THR A 233 37.76 -4.33 7.68
N VAL A 234 37.04 -3.61 8.53
CA VAL A 234 36.14 -4.23 9.54
C VAL A 234 35.12 -5.18 8.90
N ALA A 235 34.67 -4.88 7.67
CA ALA A 235 33.75 -5.73 6.93
C ALA A 235 34.45 -6.96 6.28
N SER A 236 35.68 -6.81 5.79
CA SER A 236 36.41 -7.89 5.09
C SER A 236 37.19 -8.82 6.03
N ALA A 237 37.66 -8.37 7.18
CA ALA A 237 38.46 -9.17 8.12
C ALA A 237 37.84 -10.54 8.50
N PRO A 238 36.55 -10.63 8.92
CA PRO A 238 35.94 -11.93 9.23
C PRO A 238 35.80 -12.81 7.98
N HIS A 239 35.56 -12.23 6.81
CA HIS A 239 35.43 -12.96 5.55
C HIS A 239 36.78 -13.49 5.04
N SER A 240 37.88 -12.74 5.26
CA SER A 240 39.24 -13.19 4.93
C SER A 240 39.67 -14.40 5.75
N ILE A 241 39.39 -14.39 7.07
CA ILE A 241 39.67 -15.53 7.95
C ILE A 241 38.81 -16.74 7.55
N ALA A 242 37.51 -16.53 7.32
CA ALA A 242 36.59 -17.59 6.89
C ALA A 242 36.98 -18.19 5.53
N ASN A 243 37.46 -17.39 4.57
CA ASN A 243 37.93 -17.90 3.29
C ASN A 243 39.24 -18.67 3.41
N GLY A 244 40.17 -18.21 4.26
CA GLY A 244 41.37 -18.99 4.59
C GLY A 244 41.00 -20.37 5.15
N PHE A 245 40.04 -20.42 6.06
CA PHE A 245 39.52 -21.67 6.61
C PHE A 245 38.84 -22.55 5.56
N LYS A 246 37.98 -21.98 4.70
CA LYS A 246 37.34 -22.70 3.59
C LYS A 246 38.34 -23.30 2.61
N ASN A 247 39.43 -22.60 2.30
CA ASN A 247 40.46 -23.12 1.39
C ASN A 247 41.21 -24.31 2.01
N LEU A 248 41.54 -24.24 3.31
CA LEU A 248 42.14 -25.36 4.03
C LEU A 248 41.20 -26.56 4.13
N LEU A 249 39.92 -26.31 4.40
CA LEU A 249 38.88 -27.34 4.42
C LEU A 249 38.66 -27.97 3.03
N ALA A 250 38.70 -27.18 1.96
CA ALA A 250 38.59 -27.70 0.59
C ALA A 250 39.77 -28.63 0.24
N ILE A 251 41.00 -28.26 0.64
CA ILE A 251 42.18 -29.11 0.48
C ILE A 251 42.04 -30.39 1.32
N ALA A 252 41.60 -30.26 2.57
CA ALA A 252 41.36 -31.40 3.46
C ALA A 252 40.18 -32.29 3.02
N ALA A 253 39.23 -31.78 2.23
CA ALA A 253 38.14 -32.58 1.66
C ALA A 253 38.62 -33.44 0.47
N VAL A 254 39.57 -32.93 -0.31
CA VAL A 254 40.16 -33.66 -1.46
C VAL A 254 41.28 -34.60 -1.02
N THR A 255 41.94 -34.32 0.10
CA THR A 255 43.04 -35.13 0.63
C THR A 255 42.63 -35.94 1.87
N ASP A 256 43.25 -37.10 2.10
CA ASP A 256 42.96 -37.95 3.26
C ASP A 256 43.56 -37.43 4.58
N ILE A 257 43.88 -36.14 4.68
CA ILE A 257 44.47 -35.54 5.88
C ILE A 257 43.35 -35.25 6.91
N GLU A 258 43.47 -35.81 8.12
CA GLU A 258 42.50 -35.65 9.19
C GLU A 258 42.85 -34.45 10.08
N PHE A 259 41.89 -33.55 10.28
CA PHE A 259 41.97 -32.42 11.20
C PHE A 259 40.71 -32.40 12.05
N LYS A 260 40.80 -31.99 13.33
CA LYS A 260 39.64 -31.96 14.25
C LYS A 260 38.43 -31.20 13.68
N GLU A 261 38.67 -30.14 12.92
CA GLU A 261 37.61 -29.32 12.29
C GLU A 261 37.29 -29.75 10.84
N ALA A 262 38.10 -30.62 10.23
CA ALA A 262 37.86 -31.20 8.90
C ALA A 262 37.08 -32.53 8.97
N ASN A 263 37.12 -33.21 10.12
CA ASN A 263 36.38 -34.46 10.35
C ASN A 263 34.87 -34.25 10.26
N THR A 264 34.36 -33.13 10.76
CA THR A 264 32.95 -32.74 10.61
C THR A 264 32.58 -32.65 9.12
N ILE A 265 33.42 -32.03 8.28
CA ILE A 265 33.16 -31.90 6.84
C ILE A 265 33.26 -33.24 6.11
N LYS A 266 34.20 -34.12 6.50
CA LYS A 266 34.28 -35.48 5.96
C LYS A 266 33.07 -36.33 6.33
N GLU A 267 32.50 -36.14 7.52
CA GLU A 267 31.21 -36.73 7.92
C GLU A 267 30.03 -36.13 7.13
N PHE A 268 30.04 -34.81 6.88
CA PHE A 268 29.02 -34.14 6.06
C PHE A 268 29.07 -34.52 4.58
N ILE A 269 30.24 -34.88 4.03
CA ILE A 269 30.39 -35.35 2.64
C ILE A 269 30.03 -36.85 2.50
N LYS A 270 30.28 -37.65 3.54
CA LYS A 270 29.95 -39.09 3.54
C LYS A 270 28.45 -39.38 3.77
N ASP A 271 27.75 -38.54 4.55
CA ASP A 271 26.30 -38.66 4.81
C ASP A 271 25.50 -37.42 4.31
N PRO A 272 25.15 -37.35 3.02
CA PRO A 272 24.31 -36.27 2.48
C PRO A 272 22.85 -36.27 3.01
N SER A 273 22.40 -37.34 3.65
CA SER A 273 21.04 -37.47 4.20
C SER A 273 20.79 -36.64 5.46
N LYS A 274 21.83 -36.31 6.24
CA LYS A 274 21.72 -35.39 7.40
C LYS A 274 21.49 -33.93 6.97
N PHE A 275 21.77 -33.59 5.71
CA PHE A 275 21.49 -32.27 5.14
C PHE A 275 19.99 -32.06 4.89
N ALA A 276 19.23 -33.10 4.51
CA ALA A 276 17.79 -32.99 4.33
C ALA A 276 17.07 -32.78 5.68
N ALA A 277 17.54 -33.41 6.76
CA ALA A 277 16.96 -33.27 8.09
C ALA A 277 17.28 -31.93 8.79
N VAL A 278 18.39 -31.27 8.45
CA VAL A 278 18.78 -29.96 9.01
C VAL A 278 18.41 -28.77 8.10
N ALA A 279 18.16 -29.00 6.80
CA ALA A 279 17.54 -28.02 5.91
C ALA A 279 16.00 -28.01 5.99
N ALA A 280 15.37 -29.14 6.35
CA ALA A 280 13.92 -29.23 6.54
C ALA A 280 13.31 -28.33 7.66
N PRO A 281 13.97 -28.03 8.81
CA PRO A 281 13.39 -27.11 9.77
C PRO A 281 13.48 -25.65 9.30
N VAL A 282 14.36 -25.31 8.34
CA VAL A 282 14.44 -23.94 7.78
C VAL A 282 13.39 -23.72 6.70
N ALA A 283 12.98 -24.76 5.98
CA ALA A 283 11.85 -24.70 5.05
C ALA A 283 10.48 -24.68 5.76
N ALA A 284 10.37 -25.29 6.96
CA ALA A 284 9.13 -25.26 7.74
C ALA A 284 9.00 -24.03 8.66
N ALA A 285 10.10 -23.37 9.04
CA ALA A 285 10.06 -22.18 9.90
C ALA A 285 9.73 -20.86 9.18
N ALA A 286 9.54 -20.87 7.86
CA ALA A 286 8.99 -19.72 7.11
C ALA A 286 7.45 -19.69 7.07
N ALA A 287 6.78 -20.67 7.70
CA ALA A 287 5.32 -20.76 7.75
C ALA A 287 4.78 -21.09 9.14
N ALA A 288 5.19 -20.36 10.17
CA ALA A 288 4.39 -20.15 11.38
C ALA A 288 4.98 -19.03 12.24
N ALA A 289 4.30 -17.88 12.29
CA ALA A 289 4.48 -16.90 13.35
C ALA A 289 4.06 -17.55 14.70
N PRO A 290 4.82 -17.39 15.79
CA PRO A 290 4.48 -18.00 17.07
C PRO A 290 3.45 -17.15 17.82
N ALA A 291 2.29 -17.74 18.10
CA ALA A 291 1.42 -17.31 19.18
C ALA A 291 1.97 -17.83 20.52
N ALA A 292 2.19 -16.88 21.44
CA ALA A 292 2.23 -16.99 22.90
C ALA A 292 2.60 -18.33 23.57
N LYS A 293 3.76 -18.33 24.25
CA LYS A 293 4.04 -19.18 25.41
C LYS A 293 3.04 -18.89 26.54
N LYS A 294 2.44 -19.93 27.12
CA LYS A 294 2.02 -19.97 28.52
C LYS A 294 2.57 -21.25 29.17
N GLU A 295 3.04 -21.05 30.39
CA GLU A 295 3.90 -21.85 31.26
C GLU A 295 3.52 -23.33 31.46
N GLU A 296 4.55 -24.19 31.50
CA GLU A 296 4.59 -25.34 32.40
C GLU A 296 5.02 -24.86 33.79
N LYS A 297 4.26 -25.26 34.82
CA LYS A 297 4.84 -25.57 36.13
C LYS A 297 4.13 -26.82 36.68
N LYS A 298 4.93 -27.86 36.88
CA LYS A 298 4.66 -28.99 37.77
C LYS A 298 4.31 -28.48 39.17
N ASP A 299 3.35 -29.14 39.81
CA ASP A 299 3.60 -29.83 41.09
C ASP A 299 2.56 -30.94 41.27
N GLU A 300 3.06 -32.11 41.68
CA GLU A 300 2.28 -33.22 42.23
C GLU A 300 1.94 -32.89 43.70
N SER A 301 0.81 -33.45 44.18
CA SER A 301 0.55 -34.01 45.52
C SER A 301 -0.68 -33.48 46.26
N GLU A 302 -1.54 -34.44 46.65
CA GLU A 302 -2.37 -34.52 47.88
C GLU A 302 -3.60 -33.58 47.96
N GLU A 303 -4.83 -34.11 47.88
CA GLU A 303 -5.66 -34.75 48.93
C GLU A 303 -6.44 -33.74 49.81
N GLU A 304 -7.72 -34.09 50.06
CA GLU A 304 -8.66 -33.60 51.09
C GLU A 304 -9.59 -32.38 50.81
N ASP A 305 -10.87 -32.72 50.57
CA ASP A 305 -12.14 -32.31 51.23
C ASP A 305 -12.45 -30.87 51.73
N ASP A 306 -13.76 -30.67 51.94
CA ASP A 306 -14.54 -29.55 52.51
C ASP A 306 -14.91 -28.41 51.54
N ASP A 307 -16.16 -28.33 51.05
CA ASP A 307 -17.40 -27.94 51.77
C ASP A 307 -17.41 -26.46 52.19
N MET A 308 -18.60 -25.84 52.07
CA MET A 308 -18.97 -24.44 52.39
C MET A 308 -18.55 -23.40 51.33
N GLY A 309 -19.44 -22.77 50.56
CA GLY A 309 -20.66 -22.11 51.03
C GLY A 309 -20.38 -20.61 51.28
N PHE A 310 -21.24 -19.75 50.70
CA PHE A 310 -21.46 -18.34 51.03
C PHE A 310 -20.56 -17.24 50.43
N SER A 311 -21.13 -16.59 49.39
CA SER A 311 -21.65 -15.21 49.42
C SER A 311 -20.72 -13.99 49.67
N LEU A 312 -20.92 -12.99 48.79
CA LEU A 312 -21.22 -11.58 49.10
C LEU A 312 -20.06 -10.59 49.35
N PHE A 313 -20.05 -9.55 48.52
CA PHE A 313 -19.54 -8.19 48.75
C PHE A 313 -18.17 -8.02 49.42
N ASP A 314 -17.20 -7.58 48.61
CA ASP A 314 -16.55 -6.27 48.77
C ASP A 314 -16.23 -5.71 47.36
#